data_AF-A0A2G4T3C4-F1
#
_entry.id   AF-A0A2G4T3C4-F1
#
_cell.length_a   1.000
_cell.length_b   1.000
_cell.length_c   1.000
_cell.angle_alpha   90.00
_cell.angle_beta   90.00
_cell.angle_gamma   90.00
#
_symmetry.space_group_name_H-M   'P 1'
#
loop_
_entity.id
_entity.type
_entity.pdbx_description
1 polymer ?
#
loop_
_entity_poly.entity_id
_entity_poly.type
_entity_poly.pdbx_seq_one_letter_code
_entity_poly.pdbx_strand_id
1 'polypeptide(L)'
;MRHAMDVMIMLDTLAYDSRLDLSHLLPVRKRNTVLSILDTLQPSIKQLNLEPASIDLFDWINSRTAPDDLRIPLFLLQLIMINNDSKEYTANLFVQLITRLNCAKDLVLKLIPTAESKWPGIFQIALENIFSKTIAIHIANTTQIEKILGNLAALYEDSQKEPGYQAFHTYINSHSRQVLLVFINHPSAACRVMGYRVLNNSKFYQQMNPQDQEHLSQLLVDAWFRHLKGRYFGQESKDLLDIQKKKKKHIVNCCQNIAFGKAILSVVVEYILNGALEIFPTIDVDTLQQQQSSLFDRIHSKEHATSQSQAKKPPKFVTLVDILKQDIDKRDKIYMDNIEQTASLFDKFKDCVSSEQYSDIHHHILFFLSSKWSPSSAPMAAYDDALPRNIPYPWDITIGNAFKDHPALFPIFEKCIQVVKPATTNDIIRSILVYFIVFWNMKEVVTVPTTLTYATQLEETIRLVLLLKPSLPQVLVNSYRLFPFLSAKELGDLLYQVIWSYVRHSTNIPGIHKTEDKQLVEKCKETMLSICQHRLKILEKTPSWHQALQQTIINFID
;
A
#
# COMPACT_ATOMS: atom_id res chain seq x y z
N MET A 1 7.83 -47.77 19.04
CA MET A 1 7.63 -46.30 19.01
C MET A 1 6.53 -45.82 19.95
N ARG A 2 5.31 -46.38 19.97
CA ARG A 2 4.22 -45.93 20.88
C ARG A 2 4.52 -46.14 22.37
N HIS A 3 5.04 -47.29 22.78
CA HIS A 3 5.46 -47.51 24.18
C HIS A 3 6.62 -46.60 24.62
N ALA A 4 7.52 -46.25 23.68
CA ALA A 4 8.54 -45.25 23.94
C ALA A 4 7.93 -43.85 24.10
N MET A 5 6.83 -43.54 23.39
CA MET A 5 6.06 -42.30 23.57
C MET A 5 5.43 -42.24 24.96
N ASP A 6 4.81 -43.33 25.45
CA ASP A 6 4.20 -43.36 26.79
C ASP A 6 5.25 -43.22 27.91
N VAL A 7 6.37 -43.94 27.81
CA VAL A 7 7.50 -43.80 28.75
C VAL A 7 8.09 -42.40 28.69
N MET A 8 8.20 -41.79 27.50
CA MET A 8 8.68 -40.42 27.35
C MET A 8 7.68 -39.40 27.89
N ILE A 9 6.38 -39.56 27.66
CA ILE A 9 5.32 -38.71 28.23
C ILE A 9 5.33 -38.81 29.75
N MET A 10 5.49 -40.01 30.30
CA MET A 10 5.62 -40.24 31.73
C MET A 10 6.88 -39.56 32.28
N LEU A 11 8.03 -39.74 31.63
CA LEU A 11 9.29 -39.06 32.01
C LEU A 11 9.17 -37.53 31.91
N ASP A 12 8.47 -37.01 30.90
CA ASP A 12 8.20 -35.57 30.73
C ASP A 12 7.30 -35.05 31.85
N THR A 13 6.25 -35.80 32.19
CA THR A 13 5.34 -35.46 33.29
C THR A 13 6.08 -35.49 34.64
N LEU A 14 6.98 -36.45 34.85
CA LEU A 14 7.80 -36.56 36.07
C LEU A 14 8.93 -35.51 36.11
N ALA A 15 9.49 -35.12 34.97
CA ALA A 15 10.57 -34.12 34.89
C ALA A 15 10.10 -32.69 35.14
N TYR A 16 8.85 -32.39 34.78
CA TYR A 16 8.24 -31.07 34.95
C TYR A 16 7.20 -31.02 36.09
N ASP A 17 7.03 -32.10 36.87
CA ASP A 17 6.28 -32.06 38.13
C ASP A 17 7.10 -31.29 39.18
N SER A 18 6.54 -30.17 39.64
CA SER A 18 7.09 -29.31 40.70
C SER A 18 7.49 -30.03 42.00
N ARG A 19 6.95 -31.24 42.23
CA ARG A 19 7.25 -32.05 43.43
C ARG A 19 8.48 -32.96 43.25
N LEU A 20 8.87 -33.24 42.01
CA LEU A 20 9.94 -34.19 41.66
C LEU A 20 11.17 -33.51 41.05
N ASP A 21 10.99 -32.42 40.29
CA ASP A 21 12.04 -31.58 39.67
C ASP A 21 13.23 -32.38 39.07
N LEU A 22 12.90 -33.36 38.21
CA LEU A 22 13.89 -34.18 37.51
C LEU A 22 14.42 -33.52 36.23
N SER A 23 14.25 -32.20 36.10
CA SER A 23 14.68 -31.39 34.96
C SER A 23 16.18 -31.51 34.65
N HIS A 24 17.00 -31.84 35.66
CA HIS A 24 18.45 -32.09 35.57
C HIS A 24 18.82 -33.41 34.85
N LEU A 25 17.89 -34.34 34.67
CA LEU A 25 18.11 -35.62 33.96
C LEU A 25 17.84 -35.50 32.44
N LEU A 26 17.25 -34.38 32.01
CA LEU A 26 16.99 -34.06 30.62
C LEU A 26 18.29 -33.64 29.89
N PRO A 27 18.37 -33.76 28.56
CA PRO A 27 19.58 -33.44 27.82
C PRO A 27 19.86 -31.93 27.94
N VAL A 28 20.90 -31.55 28.68
CA VAL A 28 21.34 -30.16 28.81
C VAL A 28 22.36 -29.86 27.73
N ARG A 29 22.03 -28.92 26.84
CA ARG A 29 22.96 -28.43 25.82
C ARG A 29 23.95 -27.44 26.44
N LYS A 30 24.85 -27.90 27.31
CA LYS A 30 26.02 -27.12 27.77
C LYS A 30 27.29 -27.96 27.61
N ARG A 31 28.25 -27.36 26.90
CA ARG A 31 29.61 -27.82 26.56
C ARG A 31 30.11 -29.08 27.28
N ASN A 32 30.38 -30.10 26.47
CA ASN A 32 31.41 -31.13 26.63
C ASN A 32 31.38 -32.11 27.81
N THR A 33 30.28 -32.34 28.54
CA THR A 33 30.17 -33.61 29.30
C THR A 33 28.76 -33.91 29.81
N VAL A 34 28.53 -35.21 29.98
CA VAL A 34 27.38 -35.94 30.54
C VAL A 34 26.32 -36.37 29.51
N LEU A 35 26.40 -37.66 29.15
CA LEU A 35 25.34 -38.42 28.47
C LEU A 35 24.02 -38.26 29.22
N SER A 36 22.97 -37.84 28.52
CA SER A 36 21.62 -37.91 29.08
C SER A 36 21.23 -39.39 29.26
N ILE A 37 20.42 -39.71 30.27
CA ILE A 37 19.80 -41.04 30.41
C ILE A 37 19.04 -41.42 29.11
N LEU A 38 18.55 -40.42 28.36
CA LEU A 38 17.89 -40.61 27.08
C LEU A 38 18.85 -41.06 25.96
N ASP A 39 20.11 -40.61 25.98
CA ASP A 39 21.14 -41.06 25.04
C ASP A 39 21.55 -42.51 25.32
N THR A 40 21.50 -42.93 26.60
CA THR A 40 21.78 -44.32 27.01
C THR A 40 20.61 -45.28 26.76
N LEU A 41 19.38 -44.76 26.61
CA LEU A 41 18.18 -45.56 26.28
C LEU A 41 18.00 -45.79 24.77
N GLN A 42 18.71 -45.04 23.92
CA GLN A 42 18.63 -45.16 22.46
C GLN A 42 18.86 -46.59 21.91
N PRO A 43 19.79 -47.41 22.44
CA PRO A 43 19.99 -48.79 21.99
C PRO A 43 18.83 -49.71 22.42
N SER A 44 18.31 -49.53 23.63
CA SER A 44 17.24 -50.36 24.22
C SER A 44 15.89 -50.13 23.54
N ILE A 45 15.62 -48.90 23.08
CA ILE A 45 14.38 -48.55 22.38
C ILE A 45 14.33 -49.12 20.94
N LYS A 46 15.49 -49.38 20.31
CA LYS A 46 15.56 -50.00 18.97
C LYS A 46 15.15 -51.47 18.93
N GLN A 47 15.12 -52.16 20.08
CA GLN A 47 14.94 -53.62 20.14
C GLN A 47 13.52 -54.08 20.54
N LEU A 48 12.58 -53.16 20.78
CA LEU A 48 11.28 -53.51 21.34
C LEU A 48 10.15 -53.54 20.30
N ASN A 49 9.70 -54.76 19.96
CA ASN A 49 8.43 -55.04 19.28
C ASN A 49 7.27 -54.81 20.26
N LEU A 50 6.51 -53.72 20.10
CA LEU A 50 5.45 -53.35 21.06
C LEU A 50 4.20 -52.76 20.36
N GLU A 51 3.05 -53.32 20.74
CA GLU A 51 1.66 -52.99 20.33
C GLU A 51 1.00 -51.86 21.20
N PRO A 52 -0.19 -51.32 20.84
CA PRO A 52 -0.50 -49.88 21.03
C PRO A 52 -1.62 -49.49 22.04
N ALA A 53 -1.61 -48.25 22.62
CA ALA A 53 -2.84 -47.48 22.96
C ALA A 53 -2.68 -45.97 23.38
N SER A 54 -3.70 -45.17 22.99
CA SER A 54 -4.41 -44.03 23.66
C SER A 54 -4.06 -42.53 23.53
N ILE A 55 -2.81 -42.05 23.39
CA ILE A 55 -2.53 -40.58 23.44
C ILE A 55 -2.16 -40.03 22.05
N ASP A 56 -2.85 -38.97 21.60
CA ASP A 56 -2.49 -38.24 20.36
C ASP A 56 -1.27 -37.33 20.61
N LEU A 57 -0.16 -37.64 19.93
CA LEU A 57 1.11 -36.91 19.99
C LEU A 57 0.94 -35.40 19.79
N PHE A 58 0.07 -34.98 18.87
CA PHE A 58 -0.09 -33.56 18.55
C PHE A 58 -0.87 -32.82 19.63
N ASP A 59 -1.86 -33.47 20.24
CA ASP A 59 -2.63 -32.88 21.35
C ASP A 59 -1.75 -32.76 22.61
N TRP A 60 -0.91 -33.77 22.86
CA TRP A 60 0.08 -33.70 23.92
C TRP A 60 1.10 -32.57 23.71
N ILE A 61 1.65 -32.41 22.50
CA ILE A 61 2.56 -31.29 22.19
C ILE A 61 1.85 -29.94 22.40
N ASN A 62 0.59 -29.81 21.96
CA ASN A 62 -0.18 -28.57 22.12
C ASN A 62 -0.46 -28.22 23.59
N SER A 63 -0.42 -29.18 24.51
CA SER A 63 -0.60 -28.94 25.95
C SER A 63 0.64 -28.35 26.63
N ARG A 64 1.80 -28.32 25.96
CA ARG A 64 3.04 -27.76 26.48
C ARG A 64 3.16 -26.28 26.15
N THR A 65 3.37 -25.44 27.16
CA THR A 65 3.38 -23.97 27.00
C THR A 65 4.77 -23.35 27.05
N ALA A 66 5.76 -23.99 27.69
CA ALA A 66 7.12 -23.47 27.77
C ALA A 66 8.05 -24.14 26.73
N PRO A 67 9.04 -23.40 26.16
CA PRO A 67 9.99 -23.96 25.19
C PRO A 67 10.84 -25.11 25.75
N ASP A 68 11.07 -25.13 27.06
CA ASP A 68 11.81 -26.19 27.73
C ASP A 68 11.02 -27.51 27.75
N ASP A 69 9.69 -27.45 27.88
CA ASP A 69 8.79 -28.62 27.89
C ASP A 69 8.74 -29.35 26.54
N LEU A 70 9.30 -28.77 25.48
CA LEU A 70 9.36 -29.36 24.14
C LEU A 70 10.58 -30.27 23.93
N ARG A 71 11.49 -30.39 24.91
CA ARG A 71 12.72 -31.19 24.79
C ARG A 71 12.43 -32.68 24.53
N ILE A 72 11.50 -33.27 25.28
CA ILE A 72 11.15 -34.68 25.13
C ILE A 72 10.35 -34.94 23.85
N PRO A 73 9.30 -34.16 23.51
CA PRO A 73 8.64 -34.28 22.22
C PRO A 73 9.60 -34.16 21.03
N LEU A 74 10.55 -33.23 21.09
CA LEU A 74 11.56 -33.05 20.04
C LEU A 74 12.44 -34.30 19.89
N PHE A 75 12.98 -34.83 20.98
CA PHE A 75 13.81 -36.04 20.96
C PHE A 75 13.06 -37.24 20.38
N LEU A 76 11.80 -37.42 20.79
CA LEU A 76 10.96 -38.51 20.29
C LEU A 76 10.70 -38.36 18.78
N LEU A 77 10.38 -37.16 18.31
CA LEU A 77 10.17 -36.88 16.88
C LEU A 77 11.46 -37.12 16.06
N GLN A 78 12.63 -36.76 16.59
CA GLN A 78 13.92 -37.07 15.96
C GLN A 78 14.15 -38.58 15.84
N LEU A 79 13.88 -39.34 16.91
CA LEU A 79 13.98 -40.80 16.87
C LEU A 79 13.00 -41.42 15.87
N ILE A 80 11.77 -40.89 15.79
CA ILE A 80 10.78 -41.33 14.82
C ILE A 80 11.29 -41.14 13.39
N MET A 81 11.86 -39.97 13.07
CA MET A 81 12.40 -39.67 11.75
C MET A 81 13.63 -40.52 11.41
N ILE A 82 14.53 -40.76 12.37
CA ILE A 82 15.74 -41.56 12.16
C ILE A 82 15.40 -43.03 11.93
N ASN A 83 14.48 -43.58 12.73
CA ASN A 83 14.15 -45.00 12.69
C ASN A 83 13.09 -45.37 11.64
N ASN A 84 12.40 -44.40 11.03
CA ASN A 84 11.45 -44.65 9.95
C ASN A 84 12.14 -44.55 8.58
N ASP A 85 11.97 -45.57 7.74
CA ASP A 85 12.58 -45.62 6.40
C ASP A 85 11.68 -45.07 5.29
N SER A 86 10.48 -44.61 5.62
CA SER A 86 9.59 -43.96 4.66
C SER A 86 9.84 -42.45 4.57
N LYS A 87 10.29 -42.03 3.39
CA LYS A 87 10.39 -40.62 3.01
C LYS A 87 9.01 -39.94 3.09
N GLU A 88 7.97 -40.58 2.58
CA GLU A 88 6.60 -40.04 2.58
C GLU A 88 6.04 -39.84 3.99
N TYR A 89 6.30 -40.79 4.89
CA TYR A 89 5.92 -40.66 6.30
C TYR A 89 6.57 -39.43 6.94
N THR A 90 7.87 -39.21 6.68
CA THR A 90 8.61 -38.08 7.22
C THR A 90 8.08 -36.75 6.69
N ALA A 91 7.77 -36.67 5.39
CA ALA A 91 7.11 -35.50 4.81
C ALA A 91 5.74 -35.24 5.46
N ASN A 92 4.92 -36.28 5.61
CA ASN A 92 3.60 -36.18 6.24
C ASN A 92 3.68 -35.77 7.71
N LEU A 93 4.73 -36.17 8.43
CA LEU A 93 4.96 -35.72 9.80
C LEU A 93 5.17 -34.20 9.86
N PHE A 94 5.96 -33.62 8.95
CA PHE A 94 6.09 -32.16 8.84
C PHE A 94 4.77 -31.48 8.48
N VAL A 95 3.99 -32.05 7.55
CA VAL A 95 2.65 -31.55 7.20
C VAL A 95 1.77 -31.51 8.46
N GLN A 96 1.74 -32.58 9.24
CA GLN A 96 0.95 -32.66 10.47
C GLN A 96 1.44 -31.69 11.56
N LEU A 97 2.75 -31.52 11.72
CA LEU A 97 3.31 -30.56 12.67
C LEU A 97 2.89 -29.12 12.31
N ILE A 98 2.95 -28.74 11.03
CA ILE A 98 2.59 -27.38 10.59
C ILE A 98 1.07 -27.15 10.65
N THR A 99 0.26 -28.19 10.43
CA THR A 99 -1.20 -28.06 10.36
C THR A 99 -1.89 -28.19 11.72
N ARG A 100 -1.42 -29.09 12.59
CA ARG A 100 -2.09 -29.43 13.86
C ARG A 100 -1.55 -28.67 15.06
N LEU A 101 -0.30 -28.21 15.05
CA LEU A 101 0.28 -27.52 16.21
C LEU A 101 -0.12 -26.06 16.28
N ASN A 102 -0.36 -25.54 17.49
CA ASN A 102 -0.62 -24.11 17.73
C ASN A 102 0.65 -23.26 17.52
N CYS A 103 1.81 -23.81 17.87
CA CYS A 103 3.12 -23.19 17.70
C CYS A 103 4.11 -24.20 17.11
N ALA A 104 4.29 -24.19 15.78
CA ALA A 104 5.13 -25.21 15.13
C ALA A 104 6.63 -24.85 15.06
N LYS A 105 6.99 -23.56 15.22
CA LYS A 105 8.32 -23.03 14.89
C LYS A 105 9.48 -23.78 15.52
N ASP A 106 9.52 -23.83 16.85
CA ASP A 106 10.68 -24.34 17.59
C ASP A 106 10.91 -25.84 17.35
N LEU A 107 9.84 -26.59 17.11
CA LEU A 107 9.90 -28.01 16.78
C LEU A 107 10.37 -28.23 15.35
N VAL A 108 9.69 -27.61 14.37
CA VAL A 108 9.97 -27.80 12.95
C VAL A 108 11.40 -27.40 12.61
N LEU A 109 11.85 -26.21 13.05
CA LEU A 109 13.22 -25.74 12.77
C LEU A 109 14.28 -26.69 13.34
N LYS A 110 14.08 -27.24 14.54
CA LYS A 110 15.02 -28.19 15.15
C LYS A 110 15.00 -29.58 14.52
N LEU A 111 13.91 -29.96 13.83
CA LEU A 111 13.75 -31.25 13.16
C LEU A 111 14.30 -31.25 11.73
N ILE A 112 14.27 -30.12 11.03
CA ILE A 112 14.73 -30.00 9.63
C ILE A 112 16.16 -30.56 9.44
N PRO A 113 17.19 -30.19 10.23
CA PRO A 113 18.55 -30.71 10.02
C PRO A 113 18.63 -32.23 10.11
N THR A 114 17.92 -32.82 11.07
CA THR A 114 17.87 -34.29 11.25
C THR A 114 17.22 -34.94 10.04
N ALA A 115 16.07 -34.41 9.58
CA ALA A 115 15.36 -34.98 8.45
C ALA A 115 16.12 -34.83 7.12
N GLU A 116 16.70 -33.65 6.86
CA GLU A 116 17.47 -33.36 5.64
C GLU A 116 18.76 -34.19 5.55
N SER A 117 19.36 -34.54 6.70
CA SER A 117 20.54 -35.42 6.73
C SER A 117 20.27 -36.84 6.22
N LYS A 118 19.06 -37.36 6.46
CA LYS A 118 18.62 -38.68 5.97
C LYS A 118 17.95 -38.59 4.59
N TRP A 119 17.14 -37.57 4.38
CA TRP A 119 16.33 -37.37 3.18
C TRP A 119 16.48 -35.93 2.65
N PRO A 120 17.46 -35.66 1.77
CA PRO A 120 17.64 -34.35 1.19
C PRO A 120 16.38 -33.86 0.43
N GLY A 121 16.02 -32.60 0.64
CA GLY A 121 14.86 -31.95 0.03
C GLY A 121 13.51 -32.34 0.65
N ILE A 122 13.50 -33.02 1.80
CA ILE A 122 12.25 -33.48 2.43
C ILE A 122 11.35 -32.32 2.86
N PHE A 123 11.93 -31.20 3.30
CA PHE A 123 11.13 -30.06 3.71
C PHE A 123 10.44 -29.39 2.51
N GLN A 124 11.08 -29.37 1.34
CA GLN A 124 10.44 -28.89 0.11
C GLN A 124 9.22 -29.73 -0.29
N ILE A 125 9.31 -31.06 -0.15
CA ILE A 125 8.18 -31.98 -0.40
C ILE A 125 7.05 -31.76 0.61
N ALA A 126 7.39 -31.50 1.87
CA ALA A 126 6.39 -31.15 2.88
C ALA A 126 5.65 -29.86 2.53
N LEU A 127 6.37 -28.81 2.09
CA LEU A 127 5.76 -27.56 1.63
C LEU A 127 4.83 -27.76 0.43
N GLU A 128 5.24 -28.59 -0.54
CA GLU A 128 4.41 -28.96 -1.68
C GLU A 128 3.12 -29.65 -1.25
N ASN A 129 3.20 -30.62 -0.32
CA ASN A 129 2.02 -31.28 0.22
C ASN A 129 1.12 -30.32 1.02
N ILE A 130 1.68 -29.30 1.69
CA ILE A 130 0.88 -28.30 2.40
C ILE A 130 0.10 -27.44 1.41
N PHE A 131 0.78 -26.80 0.44
CA PHE A 131 0.16 -25.85 -0.47
C PHE A 131 -0.71 -26.52 -1.54
N SER A 132 -0.30 -27.67 -2.08
CA SER A 132 -1.02 -28.32 -3.18
C SER A 132 -2.13 -29.27 -2.71
N LYS A 133 -2.00 -29.90 -1.54
CA LYS A 133 -2.99 -30.88 -1.05
C LYS A 133 -3.73 -30.35 0.18
N THR A 134 -3.01 -29.93 1.21
CA THR A 134 -3.64 -29.67 2.51
C THR A 134 -4.47 -28.39 2.49
N ILE A 135 -3.94 -27.30 1.93
CA ILE A 135 -4.67 -26.03 1.80
C ILE A 135 -5.84 -26.17 0.81
N ALA A 136 -5.67 -26.92 -0.28
CA ALA A 136 -6.73 -27.19 -1.23
C ALA A 136 -7.92 -27.93 -0.59
N ILE A 137 -7.64 -28.92 0.27
CA ILE A 137 -8.67 -29.67 1.00
C ILE A 137 -9.42 -28.77 2.01
N HIS A 138 -8.73 -27.81 2.63
CA HIS A 138 -9.29 -26.96 3.68
C HIS A 138 -9.79 -25.59 3.17
N ILE A 139 -9.98 -25.40 1.86
CA ILE A 139 -10.32 -24.09 1.28
C ILE A 139 -11.60 -23.46 1.84
N ALA A 140 -12.51 -24.28 2.38
CA ALA A 140 -13.72 -23.83 3.05
C ALA A 140 -13.55 -23.58 4.58
N ASN A 141 -12.50 -24.13 5.20
CA ASN A 141 -12.24 -24.01 6.63
C ASN A 141 -11.20 -22.91 6.92
N THR A 142 -11.71 -21.70 7.12
CA THR A 142 -10.90 -20.49 7.24
C THR A 142 -9.95 -20.52 8.44
N THR A 143 -10.34 -21.12 9.56
CA THR A 143 -9.51 -21.14 10.78
C THR A 143 -8.31 -22.07 10.64
N GLN A 144 -8.47 -23.19 9.94
CA GLN A 144 -7.35 -24.09 9.65
C GLN A 144 -6.35 -23.46 8.68
N ILE A 145 -6.81 -22.79 7.62
CA ILE A 145 -5.91 -22.10 6.68
C ILE A 145 -5.15 -20.99 7.40
N GLU A 146 -5.82 -20.20 8.22
CA GLU A 146 -5.18 -19.17 9.04
C GLU A 146 -4.06 -19.76 9.90
N LYS A 147 -4.32 -20.87 10.60
CA LYS A 147 -3.34 -21.56 11.45
C LYS A 147 -2.15 -22.07 10.66
N ILE A 148 -2.39 -22.71 9.51
CA ILE A 148 -1.32 -23.21 8.63
C ILE A 148 -0.44 -22.05 8.15
N LEU A 149 -1.04 -20.98 7.62
CA LEU A 149 -0.30 -19.81 7.15
C LEU A 149 0.41 -19.08 8.30
N GLY A 150 -0.19 -19.04 9.49
CA GLY A 150 0.42 -18.49 10.70
C GLY A 150 1.68 -19.25 11.11
N ASN A 151 1.61 -20.58 11.17
CA ASN A 151 2.76 -21.43 11.46
C ASN A 151 3.86 -21.27 10.40
N LEU A 152 3.51 -21.26 9.11
CA LEU A 152 4.47 -21.04 8.01
C LEU A 152 5.14 -19.66 8.10
N ALA A 153 4.38 -18.62 8.42
CA ALA A 153 4.91 -17.28 8.60
C ALA A 153 5.90 -17.22 9.77
N ALA A 154 5.57 -17.85 10.90
CA ALA A 154 6.38 -17.83 12.12
C ALA A 154 7.76 -18.50 11.95
N LEU A 155 7.88 -19.50 11.07
CA LEU A 155 9.14 -20.25 10.87
C LEU A 155 10.34 -19.34 10.57
N TYR A 156 10.15 -18.32 9.74
CA TYR A 156 11.25 -17.48 9.23
C TYR A 156 11.01 -15.98 9.46
N GLU A 157 10.23 -15.62 10.48
CA GLU A 157 9.94 -14.21 10.82
C GLU A 157 11.20 -13.45 11.29
N ASP A 158 12.12 -14.12 11.99
CA ASP A 158 13.25 -13.48 12.66
C ASP A 158 14.59 -13.60 11.91
N SER A 159 14.76 -14.61 11.06
CA SER A 159 16.08 -14.94 10.49
C SER A 159 16.01 -15.80 9.24
N GLN A 160 16.83 -15.45 8.25
CA GLN A 160 17.08 -16.26 7.05
C GLN A 160 18.14 -17.34 7.27
N LYS A 161 18.80 -17.35 8.43
CA LYS A 161 19.85 -18.31 8.77
C LYS A 161 19.28 -19.60 9.37
N GLU A 162 17.98 -19.64 9.63
CA GLU A 162 17.31 -20.82 10.16
C GLU A 162 17.32 -21.97 9.16
N PRO A 163 17.38 -23.22 9.63
CA PRO A 163 17.41 -24.40 8.77
C PRO A 163 16.15 -24.50 7.91
N GLY A 164 16.30 -24.96 6.68
CA GLY A 164 15.22 -25.10 5.71
C GLY A 164 14.76 -23.80 5.04
N TYR A 165 15.34 -22.64 5.41
CA TYR A 165 14.99 -21.36 4.77
C TYR A 165 15.19 -21.39 3.25
N GLN A 166 16.27 -21.99 2.76
CA GLN A 166 16.54 -22.14 1.33
C GLN A 166 15.39 -22.89 0.63
N ALA A 167 14.94 -24.01 1.18
CA ALA A 167 13.84 -24.79 0.61
C ALA A 167 12.52 -24.01 0.64
N PHE A 168 12.24 -23.28 1.72
CA PHE A 168 11.08 -22.39 1.82
C PHE A 168 11.13 -21.26 0.78
N HIS A 169 12.24 -20.54 0.69
CA HIS A 169 12.44 -19.48 -0.29
C HIS A 169 12.26 -20.00 -1.72
N THR A 170 12.95 -21.09 -2.08
CA THR A 170 12.87 -21.70 -3.41
C THR A 170 11.44 -22.12 -3.75
N TYR A 171 10.74 -22.80 -2.82
CA TYR A 171 9.36 -23.23 -3.05
C TYR A 171 8.43 -22.04 -3.31
N ILE A 172 8.46 -21.02 -2.44
CA ILE A 172 7.61 -19.84 -2.59
C ILE A 172 7.96 -19.06 -3.85
N ASN A 173 9.23 -18.99 -4.24
CA ASN A 173 9.64 -18.31 -5.48
C ASN A 173 9.09 -19.05 -6.72
N SER A 174 9.28 -20.36 -6.81
CA SER A 174 8.82 -21.19 -7.92
C SER A 174 7.29 -21.31 -8.02
N HIS A 175 6.57 -21.15 -6.91
CA HIS A 175 5.11 -21.31 -6.84
C HIS A 175 4.39 -20.04 -6.36
N SER A 176 5.03 -18.88 -6.50
CA SER A 176 4.55 -17.59 -5.97
C SER A 176 3.12 -17.27 -6.37
N ARG A 177 2.75 -17.58 -7.63
CA ARG A 177 1.38 -17.45 -8.14
C ARG A 177 0.37 -18.32 -7.39
N GLN A 178 0.65 -19.61 -7.26
CA GLN A 178 -0.23 -20.55 -6.55
C GLN A 178 -0.39 -20.13 -5.08
N VAL A 179 0.72 -19.80 -4.41
CA VAL A 179 0.74 -19.35 -3.03
C VAL A 179 -0.07 -18.07 -2.84
N LEU A 180 0.08 -17.08 -3.73
CA LEU A 180 -0.65 -15.83 -3.65
C LEU A 180 -2.17 -16.05 -3.82
N LEU A 181 -2.57 -16.90 -4.77
CA LEU A 181 -3.98 -17.20 -5.05
C LEU A 181 -4.72 -17.84 -3.86
N VAL A 182 -4.02 -18.58 -3.00
CA VAL A 182 -4.60 -19.20 -1.78
C VAL A 182 -5.28 -18.17 -0.89
N PHE A 183 -4.64 -17.01 -0.69
CA PHE A 183 -5.07 -16.07 0.33
C PHE A 183 -5.52 -14.73 -0.23
N ILE A 184 -5.05 -14.28 -1.40
CA ILE A 184 -5.25 -12.89 -1.86
C ILE A 184 -6.72 -12.47 -1.96
N ASN A 185 -7.59 -13.41 -2.33
CA ASN A 185 -9.04 -13.21 -2.44
C ASN A 185 -9.83 -13.97 -1.36
N HIS A 186 -9.13 -14.58 -0.41
CA HIS A 186 -9.75 -15.40 0.63
C HIS A 186 -10.69 -14.54 1.50
N PRO A 187 -11.89 -15.01 1.90
CA PRO A 187 -12.87 -14.20 2.63
C PRO A 187 -12.36 -13.71 3.99
N SER A 188 -11.66 -14.57 4.75
CA SER A 188 -11.08 -14.20 6.04
C SER A 188 -9.93 -13.19 5.91
N ALA A 189 -10.03 -12.11 6.68
CA ALA A 189 -9.01 -11.08 6.78
C ALA A 189 -7.71 -11.59 7.42
N ALA A 190 -7.82 -12.43 8.45
CA ALA A 190 -6.67 -13.00 9.13
C ALA A 190 -5.86 -13.92 8.21
N CYS A 191 -6.51 -14.72 7.36
CA CYS A 191 -5.83 -15.53 6.34
C CYS A 191 -5.04 -14.65 5.36
N ARG A 192 -5.63 -13.52 4.91
CA ARG A 192 -4.93 -12.54 4.05
C ARG A 192 -3.69 -11.98 4.73
N VAL A 193 -3.81 -11.58 6.01
CA VAL A 193 -2.67 -11.08 6.81
C VAL A 193 -1.57 -12.12 6.89
N MET A 194 -1.89 -13.36 7.27
CA MET A 194 -0.89 -14.41 7.44
C MET A 194 -0.22 -14.78 6.09
N GLY A 195 -0.99 -14.82 5.00
CA GLY A 195 -0.44 -15.02 3.67
C GLY A 195 0.55 -13.93 3.26
N TYR A 196 0.24 -12.65 3.49
CA TYR A 196 1.21 -11.57 3.27
C TYR A 196 2.43 -11.66 4.19
N ARG A 197 2.32 -12.21 5.40
CA ARG A 197 3.48 -12.49 6.26
C ARG A 197 4.36 -13.60 5.69
N VAL A 198 3.76 -14.71 5.22
CA VAL A 198 4.48 -15.80 4.53
C VAL A 198 5.30 -15.26 3.36
N LEU A 199 4.70 -14.44 2.49
CA LEU A 199 5.40 -13.85 1.34
C LEU A 199 6.50 -12.86 1.73
N ASN A 200 6.29 -12.08 2.79
CA ASN A 200 7.32 -11.15 3.27
C ASN A 200 8.50 -11.90 3.88
N ASN A 201 8.24 -12.95 4.64
CA ASN A 201 9.28 -13.71 5.33
C ASN A 201 10.06 -14.61 4.36
N SER A 202 9.45 -15.03 3.24
CA SER A 202 10.16 -15.78 2.19
C SER A 202 11.14 -14.93 1.38
N LYS A 203 10.97 -13.60 1.37
CA LYS A 203 11.70 -12.66 0.52
C LYS A 203 11.78 -13.08 -0.96
N PHE A 204 10.74 -13.75 -1.48
CA PHE A 204 10.75 -14.27 -2.86
C PHE A 204 11.03 -13.18 -3.90
N TYR A 205 10.62 -11.94 -3.62
CA TYR A 205 10.84 -10.77 -4.47
C TYR A 205 12.33 -10.52 -4.80
N GLN A 206 13.28 -11.03 -4.00
CA GLN A 206 14.71 -10.88 -4.25
C GLN A 206 15.20 -11.65 -5.49
N GLN A 207 14.56 -12.76 -5.86
CA GLN A 207 15.01 -13.66 -6.93
C GLN A 207 13.85 -14.03 -7.89
N MET A 208 12.92 -13.10 -8.08
CA MET A 208 11.70 -13.35 -8.82
C MET A 208 11.95 -13.62 -10.31
N ASN A 209 11.29 -14.65 -10.85
CA ASN A 209 11.32 -14.97 -12.28
C ASN A 209 10.68 -13.83 -13.11
N PRO A 210 11.37 -13.29 -14.14
CA PRO A 210 10.82 -12.23 -14.99
C PRO A 210 9.47 -12.55 -15.63
N GLN A 211 9.22 -13.81 -15.98
CA GLN A 211 7.98 -14.23 -16.65
C GLN A 211 6.73 -14.05 -15.76
N ASP A 212 6.90 -14.12 -14.44
CA ASP A 212 5.78 -14.03 -13.50
C ASP A 212 5.55 -12.58 -13.00
N GLN A 213 6.46 -11.65 -13.31
CA GLN A 213 6.44 -10.28 -12.78
C GLN A 213 5.17 -9.51 -13.16
N GLU A 214 4.77 -9.55 -14.43
CA GLU A 214 3.62 -8.80 -14.92
C GLU A 214 2.33 -9.28 -14.25
N HIS A 215 2.08 -10.59 -14.27
CA HIS A 215 0.87 -11.17 -13.71
C HIS A 215 0.78 -10.97 -12.19
N LEU A 216 1.89 -11.14 -11.47
CA LEU A 216 1.92 -10.93 -10.02
C LEU A 216 1.78 -9.44 -9.66
N SER A 217 2.31 -8.53 -10.49
CA SER A 217 2.08 -7.09 -10.34
C SER A 217 0.59 -6.77 -10.41
N GLN A 218 -0.10 -7.26 -11.44
CA GLN A 218 -1.55 -7.09 -11.60
C GLN A 218 -2.33 -7.64 -10.40
N LEU A 219 -2.08 -8.89 -9.99
CA LEU A 219 -2.77 -9.49 -8.84
C LEU A 219 -2.58 -8.69 -7.53
N LEU A 220 -1.35 -8.25 -7.26
CA LEU A 220 -1.05 -7.47 -6.06
C LEU A 220 -1.76 -6.12 -6.08
N VAL A 221 -1.75 -5.43 -7.23
CA VAL A 221 -2.38 -4.11 -7.41
C VAL A 221 -3.91 -4.21 -7.42
N ASP A 222 -4.48 -5.23 -8.06
CA ASP A 222 -5.93 -5.52 -8.01
C ASP A 222 -6.44 -5.60 -6.58
N ALA A 223 -5.78 -6.43 -5.77
CA ALA A 223 -6.17 -6.56 -4.39
C ALA A 223 -5.83 -5.29 -3.59
N TRP A 224 -4.91 -4.42 -4.03
CA TRP A 224 -4.59 -3.16 -3.34
C TRP A 224 -5.81 -2.25 -3.44
N PHE A 225 -6.25 -1.97 -4.66
CA PHE A 225 -7.43 -1.14 -4.91
C PHE A 225 -8.72 -1.77 -4.37
N ARG A 226 -8.86 -3.10 -4.38
CA ARG A 226 -10.01 -3.77 -3.75
C ARG A 226 -10.09 -3.48 -2.25
N HIS A 227 -8.96 -3.48 -1.53
CA HIS A 227 -8.96 -3.18 -0.10
C HIS A 227 -9.22 -1.69 0.18
N LEU A 228 -8.68 -0.78 -0.63
CA LEU A 228 -9.03 0.65 -0.56
C LEU A 228 -10.53 0.87 -0.77
N LYS A 229 -11.11 0.13 -1.72
CA LYS A 229 -12.55 0.09 -1.99
C LYS A 229 -13.36 -0.39 -0.80
N GLY A 230 -13.01 -1.53 -0.22
CA GLY A 230 -13.67 -2.06 0.97
C GLY A 230 -13.64 -1.10 2.17
N ARG A 231 -12.51 -0.42 2.38
CA ARG A 231 -12.37 0.58 3.45
C ARG A 231 -13.30 1.78 3.24
N TYR A 232 -13.37 2.30 2.02
CA TYR A 232 -14.22 3.43 1.69
C TYR A 232 -15.72 3.15 1.86
N PHE A 233 -16.17 1.91 1.62
CA PHE A 233 -17.55 1.48 1.87
C PHE A 233 -17.89 1.19 3.34
N GLY A 234 -17.03 1.58 4.28
CA GLY A 234 -17.36 1.54 5.72
C GLY A 234 -17.08 0.20 6.40
N GLN A 235 -16.29 -0.69 5.79
CA GLN A 235 -15.71 -1.84 6.51
C GLN A 235 -14.41 -1.41 7.22
N GLU A 236 -14.43 -0.39 8.08
CA GLU A 236 -13.25 -0.11 8.92
C GLU A 236 -13.18 -1.09 10.09
N SER A 237 -12.81 -2.34 9.82
CA SER A 237 -12.38 -3.28 10.85
C SER A 237 -10.88 -3.10 11.13
N LYS A 238 -10.46 -3.35 12.37
CA LYS A 238 -9.02 -3.40 12.73
C LYS A 238 -8.25 -4.35 11.80
N ASP A 239 -8.90 -5.44 11.38
CA ASP A 239 -8.31 -6.44 10.50
C ASP A 239 -8.03 -5.88 9.10
N LEU A 240 -8.90 -5.02 8.55
CA LEU A 240 -8.67 -4.40 7.24
C LEU A 240 -7.51 -3.40 7.26
N LEU A 241 -7.33 -2.67 8.37
CA LEU A 241 -6.16 -1.82 8.58
C LEU A 241 -4.87 -2.64 8.68
N ASP A 242 -4.86 -3.78 9.38
CA ASP A 242 -3.67 -4.64 9.45
C ASP A 242 -3.35 -5.28 8.10
N ILE A 243 -4.35 -5.75 7.34
CA ILE A 243 -4.16 -6.22 5.96
C ILE A 243 -3.49 -5.14 5.13
N GLN A 244 -4.04 -3.92 5.14
CA GLN A 244 -3.53 -2.82 4.34
C GLN A 244 -2.08 -2.50 4.71
N LYS A 245 -1.75 -2.47 6.01
CA LYS A 245 -0.39 -2.24 6.50
C LYS A 245 0.58 -3.34 6.05
N LYS A 246 0.20 -4.61 6.18
CA LYS A 246 1.02 -5.77 5.78
C LYS A 246 1.20 -5.84 4.27
N LYS A 247 0.14 -5.55 3.52
CA LYS A 247 0.18 -5.49 2.06
C LYS A 247 1.02 -4.33 1.54
N LYS A 248 0.86 -3.14 2.13
CA LYS A 248 1.71 -1.98 1.82
C LYS A 248 3.18 -2.30 2.05
N LYS A 249 3.52 -2.90 3.20
CA LYS A 249 4.88 -3.40 3.48
C LYS A 249 5.33 -4.39 2.41
N HIS A 250 4.45 -5.29 1.98
CA HIS A 250 4.77 -6.26 0.94
C HIS A 250 5.09 -5.62 -0.41
N ILE A 251 4.24 -4.72 -0.91
CA ILE A 251 4.48 -3.99 -2.16
C ILE A 251 5.79 -3.18 -2.09
N VAL A 252 6.04 -2.51 -0.97
CA VAL A 252 7.29 -1.77 -0.73
C VAL A 252 8.51 -2.70 -0.78
N ASN A 253 8.42 -3.87 -0.17
CA ASN A 253 9.48 -4.88 -0.23
C ASN A 253 9.70 -5.41 -1.66
N CYS A 254 8.64 -5.59 -2.44
CA CYS A 254 8.74 -5.98 -3.85
C CYS A 254 9.54 -4.98 -4.69
N CYS A 255 9.51 -3.69 -4.33
CA CYS A 255 10.28 -2.64 -5.00
C CYS A 255 11.80 -2.74 -4.76
N GLN A 256 12.27 -3.62 -3.86
CA GLN A 256 13.70 -3.94 -3.72
C GLN A 256 14.26 -4.60 -4.99
N ASN A 257 13.41 -5.26 -5.77
CA ASN A 257 13.76 -5.72 -7.11
C ASN A 257 13.31 -4.65 -8.11
N ILE A 258 14.28 -4.03 -8.79
CA ILE A 258 14.04 -2.87 -9.65
C ILE A 258 13.02 -3.17 -10.76
N ALA A 259 13.18 -4.30 -11.45
CA ALA A 259 12.27 -4.68 -12.54
C ALA A 259 10.85 -4.89 -12.03
N PHE A 260 10.71 -5.58 -10.89
CA PHE A 260 9.41 -5.82 -10.29
C PHE A 260 8.78 -4.56 -9.71
N GLY A 261 9.57 -3.69 -9.08
CA GLY A 261 9.13 -2.38 -8.59
C GLY A 261 8.62 -1.48 -9.72
N LYS A 262 9.36 -1.41 -10.83
CA LYS A 262 8.92 -0.70 -12.06
C LYS A 262 7.60 -1.26 -12.58
N ALA A 263 7.45 -2.58 -12.65
CA ALA A 263 6.22 -3.22 -13.09
C ALA A 263 5.03 -2.90 -12.17
N ILE A 264 5.16 -3.12 -10.86
CA ILE A 264 4.09 -2.85 -9.89
C ILE A 264 3.65 -1.39 -9.93
N LEU A 265 4.60 -0.45 -9.84
CA LEU A 265 4.27 0.98 -9.80
C LEU A 265 3.69 1.48 -11.12
N SER A 266 4.08 0.91 -12.27
CA SER A 266 3.45 1.21 -13.56
C SER A 266 1.98 0.75 -13.59
N VAL A 267 1.70 -0.46 -13.08
CA VAL A 267 0.33 -0.98 -12.96
C VAL A 267 -0.49 -0.13 -11.99
N VAL A 268 0.09 0.35 -10.88
CA VAL A 268 -0.59 1.29 -9.95
C VAL A 268 -1.01 2.57 -10.69
N VAL A 269 -0.10 3.17 -11.48
CA VAL A 269 -0.41 4.36 -12.28
C VAL A 269 -1.52 4.07 -13.30
N GLU A 270 -1.46 2.94 -13.98
CA GLU A 270 -2.49 2.55 -14.95
C GLU A 270 -3.88 2.38 -14.32
N TYR A 271 -3.96 1.78 -13.13
CA TYR A 271 -5.22 1.67 -12.39
C TYR A 271 -5.77 3.04 -11.99
N ILE A 272 -4.91 3.97 -11.58
CA ILE A 272 -5.31 5.35 -11.28
C ILE A 272 -5.86 6.03 -12.53
N LEU A 273 -5.15 5.95 -13.66
CA LEU A 273 -5.61 6.52 -14.94
C LEU A 273 -6.91 5.88 -15.47
N ASN A 274 -7.23 4.67 -15.03
CA ASN A 274 -8.50 3.99 -15.31
C ASN A 274 -9.58 4.25 -14.26
N GLY A 275 -9.36 5.19 -13.33
CA GLY A 275 -10.37 5.61 -12.36
C GLY A 275 -10.50 4.72 -11.12
N ALA A 276 -9.50 3.92 -10.76
CA ALA A 276 -9.62 2.97 -9.64
C ALA A 276 -9.88 3.63 -8.27
N LEU A 277 -9.54 4.91 -8.11
CA LEU A 277 -9.82 5.72 -6.91
C LEU A 277 -11.03 6.62 -7.11
N GLU A 278 -11.57 6.76 -8.32
CA GLU A 278 -12.68 7.67 -8.60
C GLU A 278 -14.00 6.88 -8.79
N ILE A 279 -13.91 5.64 -9.27
CA ILE A 279 -15.03 4.69 -9.47
C ILE A 279 -15.34 3.94 -8.15
N PHE A 280 -15.62 4.70 -7.09
CA PHE A 280 -16.43 4.23 -5.98
C PHE A 280 -17.89 4.41 -6.41
N PRO A 281 -18.75 3.36 -6.54
CA PRO A 281 -20.01 3.49 -7.27
C PRO A 281 -20.85 4.66 -6.76
N THR A 282 -21.15 5.57 -7.67
CA THR A 282 -22.40 6.31 -7.66
C THR A 282 -23.34 5.52 -8.56
N ILE A 283 -24.60 5.42 -8.15
CA ILE A 283 -25.75 4.95 -8.95
C ILE A 283 -26.09 3.46 -8.77
N ASP A 284 -27.06 3.23 -7.89
CA ASP A 284 -28.01 2.14 -8.01
C ASP A 284 -29.10 2.60 -9.01
N VAL A 285 -29.17 1.95 -10.17
CA VAL A 285 -29.94 2.41 -11.35
C VAL A 285 -31.45 2.48 -11.07
N ASP A 286 -31.93 1.74 -10.08
CA ASP A 286 -33.33 1.72 -9.65
C ASP A 286 -33.78 3.04 -8.98
N THR A 287 -32.84 3.84 -8.46
CA THR A 287 -33.18 5.12 -7.80
C THR A 287 -33.41 6.30 -8.75
N LEU A 288 -33.04 6.17 -10.03
CA LEU A 288 -33.28 7.22 -11.05
C LEU A 288 -34.74 7.28 -11.50
N GLN A 289 -35.49 6.16 -11.46
CA GLN A 289 -36.92 6.15 -11.80
C GLN A 289 -37.81 6.77 -10.71
N GLN A 290 -37.36 6.78 -9.44
CA GLN A 290 -38.11 7.39 -8.34
C GLN A 290 -37.91 8.91 -8.19
N GLN A 291 -36.99 9.52 -8.97
CA GLN A 291 -36.70 10.96 -8.90
C GLN A 291 -37.50 11.84 -9.89
N GLN A 292 -38.55 11.30 -10.52
CA GLN A 292 -39.54 12.12 -11.26
C GLN A 292 -40.69 12.65 -10.39
N SER A 293 -40.60 12.58 -9.05
CA SER A 293 -41.56 13.21 -8.15
C SER A 293 -41.11 14.60 -7.70
N SER A 294 -42.06 15.52 -7.65
CA SER A 294 -41.84 16.96 -7.48
C SER A 294 -41.16 17.30 -6.14
N LEU A 295 -40.30 18.32 -6.14
CA LEU A 295 -39.59 18.83 -4.96
C LEU A 295 -40.53 19.25 -3.80
N PHE A 296 -41.82 19.46 -4.07
CA PHE A 296 -42.81 19.85 -3.07
C PHE A 296 -43.22 18.69 -2.15
N ASP A 297 -43.21 17.44 -2.63
CA ASP A 297 -43.66 16.29 -1.83
C ASP A 297 -42.64 15.89 -0.74
N ARG A 298 -41.36 16.28 -0.90
CA ARG A 298 -40.28 15.97 0.05
C ARG A 298 -40.27 16.83 1.31
N ILE A 299 -41.04 17.92 1.36
CA ILE A 299 -41.06 18.81 2.52
C ILE A 299 -42.03 18.31 3.61
N HIS A 300 -43.01 17.48 3.24
CA HIS A 300 -44.01 16.96 4.18
C HIS A 300 -43.69 15.59 4.80
N SER A 301 -42.69 14.85 4.30
CA SER A 301 -42.30 13.54 4.84
C SER A 301 -41.12 13.62 5.83
N LYS A 302 -41.16 14.57 6.76
CA LYS A 302 -40.11 14.77 7.78
C LYS A 302 -40.38 14.04 9.09
N GLU A 303 -40.90 12.82 9.02
CA GLU A 303 -40.91 11.89 10.15
C GLU A 303 -40.42 10.53 9.63
N HIS A 304 -39.25 10.09 10.12
CA HIS A 304 -38.48 8.90 9.72
C HIS A 304 -37.54 9.03 8.50
N ALA A 305 -36.44 9.77 8.64
CA ALA A 305 -35.26 9.59 7.79
C ALA A 305 -34.07 9.10 8.63
N THR A 306 -33.99 7.79 8.84
CA THR A 306 -32.79 7.10 9.34
C THR A 306 -31.70 7.09 8.25
N SER A 307 -30.54 7.67 8.56
CA SER A 307 -29.17 7.27 8.15
C SER A 307 -28.83 6.96 6.67
N GLN A 308 -29.69 7.19 5.67
CA GLN A 308 -29.43 6.78 4.28
C GLN A 308 -29.13 7.94 3.30
N SER A 309 -29.13 9.21 3.72
CA SER A 309 -29.04 10.35 2.78
C SER A 309 -27.62 10.86 2.45
N GLN A 310 -26.55 10.31 3.04
CA GLN A 310 -25.17 10.77 2.78
C GLN A 310 -24.50 10.21 1.51
N ALA A 311 -25.20 9.37 0.73
CA ALA A 311 -24.61 8.66 -0.41
C ALA A 311 -24.44 9.48 -1.72
N LYS A 312 -24.83 10.77 -1.78
CA LYS A 312 -25.12 11.46 -3.06
C LYS A 312 -24.06 12.42 -3.62
N LYS A 313 -22.92 12.63 -2.96
CA LYS A 313 -21.86 13.56 -3.43
C LYS A 313 -20.58 12.81 -3.81
N PRO A 314 -19.89 13.17 -4.91
CA PRO A 314 -18.56 12.63 -5.21
C PRO A 314 -17.58 13.01 -4.08
N PRO A 315 -16.62 12.13 -3.74
CA PRO A 315 -15.64 12.43 -2.71
C PRO A 315 -14.77 13.63 -3.12
N LYS A 316 -14.34 14.40 -2.12
CA LYS A 316 -13.47 15.55 -2.31
C LYS A 316 -12.04 15.25 -1.85
N PHE A 317 -11.07 15.59 -2.68
CA PHE A 317 -9.66 15.64 -2.31
C PHE A 317 -9.28 17.06 -1.87
N VAL A 318 -8.97 17.27 -0.58
CA VAL A 318 -8.61 18.57 0.00
C VAL A 318 -7.62 18.42 1.16
N THR A 319 -6.34 18.72 0.95
CA THR A 319 -5.29 18.51 1.96
C THR A 319 -4.58 19.80 2.39
N LEU A 320 -4.52 20.81 1.51
CA LEU A 320 -3.79 22.06 1.71
C LEU A 320 -4.70 23.25 2.02
N VAL A 321 -6.01 23.13 1.79
CA VAL A 321 -6.98 24.21 2.09
C VAL A 321 -7.45 24.11 3.55
N ASP A 322 -6.76 24.82 4.45
CA ASP A 322 -7.02 24.75 5.90
C ASP A 322 -8.47 25.08 6.29
N ILE A 323 -9.09 26.05 5.60
CA ILE A 323 -10.47 26.49 5.86
C ILE A 323 -11.47 25.34 5.69
N LEU A 324 -11.18 24.39 4.80
CA LEU A 324 -12.07 23.26 4.52
C LEU A 324 -11.83 22.07 5.45
N LYS A 325 -10.73 22.02 6.21
CA LYS A 325 -10.35 20.84 7.03
C LYS A 325 -11.37 20.48 8.10
N GLN A 326 -12.10 21.48 8.62
CA GLN A 326 -13.13 21.28 9.65
C GLN A 326 -14.43 20.68 9.09
N ASP A 327 -14.71 20.91 7.80
CA ASP A 327 -15.95 20.50 7.12
C ASP A 327 -15.81 19.18 6.34
N ILE A 328 -14.69 18.46 6.51
CA ILE A 328 -14.44 17.19 5.82
C ILE A 328 -15.16 16.05 6.52
N ASP A 329 -16.06 15.39 5.80
CA ASP A 329 -16.78 14.22 6.30
C ASP A 329 -15.89 12.98 6.40
N LYS A 330 -16.42 11.90 7.00
CA LYS A 330 -15.65 10.65 7.19
C LYS A 330 -15.24 10.01 5.85
N ARG A 331 -16.09 10.11 4.83
CA ARG A 331 -15.89 9.47 3.52
C ARG A 331 -14.78 10.17 2.74
N ASP A 332 -14.76 11.50 2.76
CA ASP A 332 -13.68 12.32 2.21
C ASP A 332 -12.37 12.07 2.95
N LYS A 333 -12.38 11.92 4.28
CA LYS A 333 -11.17 11.53 5.06
C LYS A 333 -10.60 10.18 4.62
N ILE A 334 -11.45 9.17 4.44
CA ILE A 334 -11.00 7.86 3.96
C ILE A 334 -10.48 7.94 2.53
N TYR A 335 -11.13 8.72 1.66
CA TYR A 335 -10.69 8.94 0.28
C TYR A 335 -9.29 9.57 0.23
N MET A 336 -9.08 10.66 0.96
CA MET A 336 -7.79 11.33 1.04
C MET A 336 -6.70 10.40 1.60
N ASP A 337 -7.00 9.64 2.65
CA ASP A 337 -6.03 8.69 3.20
C ASP A 337 -5.75 7.54 2.21
N ASN A 338 -6.74 7.09 1.41
CA ASN A 338 -6.51 6.12 0.34
C ASN A 338 -5.56 6.67 -0.74
N ILE A 339 -5.72 7.94 -1.13
CA ILE A 339 -4.79 8.64 -2.04
C ILE A 339 -3.39 8.70 -1.43
N GLU A 340 -3.26 9.18 -0.19
CA GLU A 340 -1.98 9.30 0.50
C GLU A 340 -1.28 7.94 0.66
N GLN A 341 -2.04 6.91 1.02
CA GLN A 341 -1.50 5.57 1.14
C GLN A 341 -1.00 5.02 -0.20
N THR A 342 -1.71 5.28 -1.29
CA THR A 342 -1.29 4.87 -2.65
C THR A 342 -0.05 5.67 -3.09
N ALA A 343 -0.05 6.99 -2.92
CA ALA A 343 1.09 7.84 -3.24
C ALA A 343 2.34 7.47 -2.43
N SER A 344 2.19 7.06 -1.17
CA SER A 344 3.32 6.66 -0.34
C SER A 344 4.02 5.38 -0.80
N LEU A 345 3.43 4.59 -1.70
CA LEU A 345 4.10 3.44 -2.32
C LEU A 345 5.33 3.87 -3.14
N PHE A 346 5.33 5.11 -3.65
CA PHE A 346 6.41 5.64 -4.49
C PHE A 346 7.64 6.10 -3.70
N ASP A 347 7.57 6.21 -2.37
CA ASP A 347 8.66 6.82 -1.57
C ASP A 347 9.10 5.92 -0.40
N LYS A 348 8.20 5.06 0.10
CA LYS A 348 8.50 4.20 1.26
C LYS A 348 9.59 3.14 1.03
N PHE A 349 9.98 2.87 -0.21
CA PHE A 349 11.08 1.94 -0.51
C PHE A 349 12.45 2.62 -0.57
N LYS A 350 12.53 3.95 -0.37
CA LYS A 350 13.78 4.73 -0.43
C LYS A 350 14.91 4.14 0.41
N ASP A 351 14.61 3.73 1.64
CA ASP A 351 15.61 3.18 2.57
C ASP A 351 15.92 1.69 2.31
N CYS A 352 15.23 1.06 1.36
CA CYS A 352 15.37 -0.35 1.03
C CYS A 352 16.25 -0.60 -0.21
N VAL A 353 16.61 0.42 -0.96
CA VAL A 353 17.36 0.34 -2.22
C VAL A 353 18.49 1.37 -2.26
N SER A 354 19.43 1.25 -3.19
CA SER A 354 20.44 2.29 -3.38
C SER A 354 19.82 3.57 -3.97
N SER A 355 20.49 4.72 -3.80
CA SER A 355 20.04 6.00 -4.37
C SER A 355 19.88 5.94 -5.91
N GLU A 356 20.77 5.20 -6.59
CA GLU A 356 20.71 5.01 -8.04
C GLU A 356 19.48 4.19 -8.45
N GLN A 357 19.21 3.09 -7.74
CA GLN A 357 18.02 2.25 -7.97
C GLN A 357 16.73 3.03 -7.69
N TYR A 358 16.72 3.82 -6.62
CA TYR A 358 15.62 4.70 -6.26
C TYR A 358 15.32 5.70 -7.38
N SER A 359 16.37 6.34 -7.92
CA SER A 359 16.28 7.26 -9.06
C SER A 359 15.80 6.56 -10.33
N ASP A 360 16.33 5.38 -10.65
CA ASP A 360 15.96 4.61 -11.85
C ASP A 360 14.47 4.22 -11.87
N ILE A 361 13.92 3.79 -10.73
CA ILE A 361 12.47 3.51 -10.62
C ILE A 361 11.65 4.78 -10.88
N HIS A 362 12.02 5.91 -10.28
CA HIS A 362 11.32 7.18 -10.48
C HIS A 362 11.41 7.70 -11.91
N HIS A 363 12.58 7.58 -12.54
CA HIS A 363 12.78 7.92 -13.94
C HIS A 363 11.87 7.08 -14.85
N HIS A 364 11.78 5.76 -14.58
CA HIS A 364 10.88 4.86 -15.31
C HIS A 364 9.41 5.28 -15.20
N ILE A 365 8.93 5.67 -14.02
CA ILE A 365 7.54 6.09 -13.84
C ILE A 365 7.24 7.39 -14.60
N LEU A 366 8.14 8.36 -14.55
CA LEU A 366 7.99 9.60 -15.33
C LEU A 366 8.04 9.33 -16.84
N PHE A 367 8.90 8.41 -17.27
CA PHE A 367 8.96 7.98 -18.67
C PHE A 367 7.68 7.24 -19.09
N PHE A 368 7.12 6.38 -18.24
CA PHE A 368 5.86 5.67 -18.47
C PHE A 368 4.67 6.64 -18.64
N LEU A 369 4.58 7.66 -17.78
CA LEU A 369 3.59 8.73 -17.95
C LEU A 369 3.81 9.50 -19.26
N SER A 370 5.07 9.84 -19.55
CA SER A 370 5.43 10.55 -20.78
C SER A 370 5.12 9.73 -22.03
N SER A 371 5.26 8.40 -22.02
CA SER A 371 4.96 7.56 -23.17
C SER A 371 3.45 7.42 -23.44
N LYS A 372 2.61 7.47 -22.39
CA LYS A 372 1.15 7.47 -22.53
C LYS A 372 0.62 8.78 -23.12
N TRP A 373 1.27 9.92 -22.81
CA TRP A 373 0.77 11.24 -23.21
C TRP A 373 1.52 11.90 -24.37
N SER A 374 2.75 11.45 -24.63
CA SER A 374 3.67 12.00 -25.63
C SER A 374 3.80 13.53 -25.57
N PRO A 375 4.16 14.10 -24.40
CA PRO A 375 4.31 15.54 -24.24
C PRO A 375 5.41 16.04 -25.19
N SER A 376 5.12 17.14 -25.88
CA SER A 376 6.05 17.77 -26.81
C SER A 376 6.29 19.22 -26.42
N SER A 377 7.52 19.67 -26.66
CA SER A 377 7.88 21.07 -26.50
C SER A 377 7.21 21.88 -27.61
N ALA A 378 6.55 22.98 -27.22
CA ALA A 378 5.74 23.79 -28.11
C ALA A 378 6.19 25.25 -28.08
N PRO A 379 6.14 25.97 -29.22
CA PRO A 379 6.46 27.39 -29.26
C PRO A 379 5.45 28.21 -28.43
N MET A 380 5.97 29.15 -27.63
CA MET A 380 5.17 29.98 -26.72
C MET A 380 4.16 30.90 -27.43
N ALA A 381 4.41 31.23 -28.70
CA ALA A 381 3.52 32.09 -29.51
C ALA A 381 2.12 31.48 -29.69
N ALA A 382 2.03 30.16 -29.86
CA ALA A 382 0.75 29.48 -30.03
C ALA A 382 -0.18 29.62 -28.82
N TYR A 383 0.39 29.83 -27.63
CA TYR A 383 -0.39 30.04 -26.40
C TYR A 383 -0.83 31.48 -26.19
N ASP A 384 -0.17 32.47 -26.81
CA ASP A 384 -0.60 33.88 -26.71
C ASP A 384 -1.95 34.10 -27.37
N ASP A 385 -2.11 33.51 -28.55
CA ASP A 385 -3.30 33.68 -29.35
C ASP A 385 -4.47 32.84 -28.79
N ALA A 386 -4.17 31.78 -28.05
CA ALA A 386 -5.16 30.82 -27.56
C ALA A 386 -5.61 31.11 -26.12
N LEU A 387 -4.70 31.39 -25.19
CA LEU A 387 -5.04 31.52 -23.78
C LEU A 387 -5.66 32.88 -23.44
N PRO A 388 -6.58 32.95 -22.45
CA PRO A 388 -7.08 31.84 -21.64
C PRO A 388 -8.31 31.13 -22.24
N ARG A 389 -8.63 31.40 -23.52
CA ARG A 389 -9.90 30.98 -24.15
C ARG A 389 -9.86 29.56 -24.69
N ASN A 390 -8.70 29.06 -25.07
CA ASN A 390 -8.52 27.75 -25.67
C ASN A 390 -7.15 27.15 -25.37
N ILE A 391 -7.02 25.83 -25.56
CA ILE A 391 -5.78 25.08 -25.45
C ILE A 391 -5.33 24.70 -26.87
N PRO A 392 -4.15 25.15 -27.34
CA PRO A 392 -3.75 24.99 -28.73
C PRO A 392 -3.36 23.55 -29.11
N TYR A 393 -2.97 22.71 -28.14
CA TYR A 393 -2.46 21.36 -28.41
C TYR A 393 -3.27 20.25 -27.74
N PRO A 394 -3.57 19.14 -28.43
CA PRO A 394 -4.35 18.03 -27.86
C PRO A 394 -3.67 17.30 -26.69
N TRP A 395 -2.34 17.21 -26.67
CA TRP A 395 -1.63 16.56 -25.56
C TRP A 395 -1.78 17.35 -24.26
N ASP A 396 -1.89 18.68 -24.32
CA ASP A 396 -2.13 19.52 -23.13
C ASP A 396 -3.50 19.24 -22.52
N ILE A 397 -4.51 19.06 -23.38
CA ILE A 397 -5.86 18.68 -22.98
C ILE A 397 -5.83 17.29 -22.33
N THR A 398 -5.13 16.34 -22.94
CA THR A 398 -5.04 14.95 -22.45
C THR A 398 -4.36 14.88 -21.09
N ILE A 399 -3.22 15.55 -20.93
CA ILE A 399 -2.46 15.58 -19.67
C ILE A 399 -3.25 16.34 -18.60
N GLY A 400 -3.80 17.51 -18.93
CA GLY A 400 -4.58 18.31 -18.00
C GLY A 400 -5.84 17.59 -17.51
N ASN A 401 -6.57 16.93 -18.42
CA ASN A 401 -7.71 16.07 -18.06
C ASN A 401 -7.26 14.93 -17.12
N ALA A 402 -6.15 14.25 -17.42
CA ALA A 402 -5.67 13.17 -16.55
C ALA A 402 -5.44 13.63 -15.10
N PHE A 403 -4.84 14.81 -14.90
CA PHE A 403 -4.61 15.36 -13.56
C PHE A 403 -5.88 15.89 -12.87
N LYS A 404 -6.82 16.45 -13.64
CA LYS A 404 -8.13 16.89 -13.12
C LYS A 404 -9.04 15.72 -12.74
N ASP A 405 -9.04 14.69 -13.57
CA ASP A 405 -9.95 13.54 -13.43
C ASP A 405 -9.38 12.53 -12.42
N HIS A 406 -8.06 12.51 -12.20
CA HIS A 406 -7.38 11.63 -11.24
C HIS A 406 -6.48 12.42 -10.27
N PRO A 407 -7.05 13.00 -9.19
CA PRO A 407 -6.32 13.86 -8.25
C PRO A 407 -5.12 13.17 -7.59
N ALA A 408 -5.15 11.83 -7.50
CA ALA A 408 -4.06 11.01 -6.97
C ALA A 408 -2.74 11.12 -7.77
N LEU A 409 -2.80 11.57 -9.02
CA LEU A 409 -1.59 11.77 -9.83
C LEU A 409 -0.70 12.89 -9.29
N PHE A 410 -1.26 13.96 -8.72
CA PHE A 410 -0.47 15.06 -8.14
C PHE A 410 0.54 14.57 -7.07
N PRO A 411 0.13 13.93 -5.96
CA PRO A 411 1.07 13.51 -4.93
C PRO A 411 2.05 12.43 -5.42
N ILE A 412 1.71 11.62 -6.43
CA ILE A 412 2.63 10.66 -7.05
C ILE A 412 3.67 11.41 -7.88
N PHE A 413 3.22 12.30 -8.76
CA PHE A 413 4.09 13.09 -9.63
C PHE A 413 5.04 13.97 -8.81
N GLU A 414 4.54 14.64 -7.76
CA GLU A 414 5.32 15.41 -6.80
C GLU A 414 6.48 14.58 -6.21
N LYS A 415 6.22 13.34 -5.79
CA LYS A 415 7.25 12.43 -5.26
C LYS A 415 8.28 12.10 -6.33
N CYS A 416 7.85 11.79 -7.54
CA CYS A 416 8.77 11.43 -8.62
C CYS A 416 9.71 12.59 -9.01
N ILE A 417 9.18 13.81 -9.16
CA ILE A 417 9.98 14.94 -9.61
C ILE A 417 10.96 15.49 -8.56
N GLN A 418 10.73 15.16 -7.28
CA GLN A 418 11.68 15.46 -6.21
C GLN A 418 12.95 14.60 -6.31
N VAL A 419 12.86 13.43 -6.96
CA VAL A 419 13.97 12.49 -7.13
C VAL A 419 14.67 12.73 -8.47
N VAL A 420 13.90 12.77 -9.56
CA VAL A 420 14.44 12.91 -10.92
C VAL A 420 13.64 13.93 -11.70
N LYS A 421 14.31 14.79 -12.47
CA LYS A 421 13.65 15.76 -13.34
C LYS A 421 14.06 15.56 -14.81
N PRO A 422 13.48 14.56 -15.51
CA PRO A 422 13.64 14.44 -16.95
C PRO A 422 13.16 15.69 -17.68
N ALA A 423 13.69 15.96 -18.88
CA ALA A 423 13.31 17.12 -19.69
C ALA A 423 11.79 17.21 -19.95
N THR A 424 11.12 16.06 -20.13
CA THR A 424 9.67 15.97 -20.37
C THR A 424 8.81 16.44 -19.19
N THR A 425 9.36 16.51 -17.98
CA THR A 425 8.65 16.97 -16.77
C THR A 425 8.11 18.38 -16.95
N ASN A 426 8.90 19.26 -17.57
CA ASN A 426 8.51 20.65 -17.77
C ASN A 426 7.35 20.76 -18.76
N ASP A 427 7.33 19.93 -19.80
CA ASP A 427 6.23 19.88 -20.77
C ASP A 427 4.94 19.37 -20.12
N ILE A 428 5.03 18.40 -19.21
CA ILE A 428 3.89 17.94 -18.40
C ILE A 428 3.38 19.06 -17.49
N ILE A 429 4.26 19.73 -16.73
CA ILE A 429 3.87 20.84 -15.84
C ILE A 429 3.22 21.99 -16.63
N ARG A 430 3.79 22.34 -17.79
CA ARG A 430 3.22 23.32 -18.73
C ARG A 430 1.82 22.90 -19.17
N SER A 431 1.63 21.65 -19.55
CA SER A 431 0.34 21.10 -19.97
C SER A 431 -0.71 21.24 -18.87
N ILE A 432 -0.36 20.89 -17.63
CA ILE A 432 -1.24 21.05 -16.46
C ILE A 432 -1.58 22.52 -16.23
N LEU A 433 -0.59 23.43 -16.26
CA LEU A 433 -0.79 24.86 -16.06
C LEU A 433 -1.75 25.47 -17.09
N VAL A 434 -1.49 25.23 -18.38
CA VAL A 434 -2.32 25.72 -19.47
C VAL A 434 -3.75 25.20 -19.34
N TYR A 435 -3.92 23.94 -18.96
CA TYR A 435 -5.23 23.36 -18.73
C TYR A 435 -6.00 24.06 -17.61
N PHE A 436 -5.39 24.24 -16.43
CA PHE A 436 -6.07 24.89 -15.30
C PHE A 436 -6.36 26.37 -15.57
N ILE A 437 -5.52 27.08 -16.33
CA ILE A 437 -5.83 28.44 -16.81
C ILE A 437 -7.15 28.44 -17.58
N VAL A 438 -7.32 27.54 -18.54
CA VAL A 438 -8.55 27.47 -19.34
C VAL A 438 -9.73 27.02 -18.50
N PHE A 439 -9.57 26.00 -17.65
CA PHE A 439 -10.62 25.51 -16.75
C PHE A 439 -11.26 26.63 -15.93
N TRP A 440 -10.47 27.45 -15.25
CA TRP A 440 -10.98 28.54 -14.42
C TRP A 440 -11.60 29.68 -15.25
N ASN A 441 -11.26 29.77 -16.54
CA ASN A 441 -11.80 30.74 -17.49
C ASN A 441 -12.98 30.21 -18.35
N MET A 442 -13.41 28.97 -18.15
CA MET A 442 -14.59 28.40 -18.83
C MET A 442 -15.86 29.15 -18.42
N LYS A 443 -16.81 29.32 -19.37
CA LYS A 443 -18.04 30.10 -19.16
C LYS A 443 -18.88 29.56 -17.98
N GLU A 444 -18.88 28.25 -17.81
CA GLU A 444 -19.59 27.52 -16.76
C GLU A 444 -18.93 27.69 -15.38
N VAL A 445 -17.64 28.04 -15.35
CA VAL A 445 -16.82 28.11 -14.13
C VAL A 445 -16.66 29.55 -13.65
N VAL A 446 -16.40 30.50 -14.55
CA VAL A 446 -16.10 31.92 -14.22
C VAL A 446 -17.19 32.64 -13.44
N THR A 447 -18.44 32.20 -13.56
CA THR A 447 -19.59 32.83 -12.88
C THR A 447 -19.65 32.51 -11.39
N VAL A 448 -18.87 31.52 -10.94
CA VAL A 448 -18.90 31.05 -9.56
C VAL A 448 -18.20 32.05 -8.63
N PRO A 449 -18.88 32.53 -7.57
CA PRO A 449 -18.39 33.61 -6.72
C PRO A 449 -17.25 33.19 -5.79
N THR A 450 -17.01 31.89 -5.59
CA THR A 450 -15.91 31.34 -4.79
C THR A 450 -15.35 30.06 -5.40
N THR A 451 -14.03 29.95 -5.43
CA THR A 451 -13.28 28.75 -5.89
C THR A 451 -13.57 27.51 -5.05
N LEU A 452 -14.01 27.65 -3.79
CA LEU A 452 -14.34 26.55 -2.88
C LEU A 452 -15.46 25.63 -3.39
N THR A 453 -16.28 26.12 -4.32
CA THR A 453 -17.28 25.30 -5.03
C THR A 453 -16.60 24.13 -5.74
N TYR A 454 -15.43 24.37 -6.32
CA TYR A 454 -14.57 23.38 -6.99
C TYR A 454 -13.37 23.02 -6.10
N ALA A 455 -13.65 22.58 -4.87
CA ALA A 455 -12.63 22.35 -3.84
C ALA A 455 -11.46 21.44 -4.28
N THR A 456 -11.73 20.40 -5.08
CA THR A 456 -10.68 19.51 -5.59
C THR A 456 -9.85 20.18 -6.68
N GLN A 457 -10.46 20.87 -7.64
CA GLN A 457 -9.69 21.64 -8.63
C GLN A 457 -8.92 22.80 -8.00
N LEU A 458 -9.42 23.38 -6.90
CA LEU A 458 -8.69 24.36 -6.10
C LEU A 458 -7.45 23.72 -5.45
N GLU A 459 -7.59 22.54 -4.83
CA GLU A 459 -6.46 21.78 -4.27
C GLU A 459 -5.41 21.44 -5.34
N GLU A 460 -5.84 20.98 -6.51
CA GLU A 460 -4.98 20.70 -7.67
C GLU A 460 -4.26 21.95 -8.17
N THR A 461 -4.95 23.08 -8.22
CA THR A 461 -4.36 24.38 -8.60
C THR A 461 -3.32 24.86 -7.57
N ILE A 462 -3.57 24.66 -6.28
CA ILE A 462 -2.58 24.95 -5.22
C ILE A 462 -1.34 24.06 -5.40
N ARG A 463 -1.53 22.76 -5.61
CA ARG A 463 -0.44 21.80 -5.83
C ARG A 463 0.38 22.14 -7.08
N LEU A 464 -0.28 22.54 -8.17
CA LEU A 464 0.39 23.05 -9.37
C LEU A 464 1.30 24.24 -9.08
N VAL A 465 0.83 25.23 -8.30
CA VAL A 465 1.68 26.39 -7.95
C VAL A 465 2.86 25.98 -7.06
N LEU A 466 2.66 25.02 -6.16
CA LEU A 466 3.76 24.45 -5.37
C LEU A 466 4.75 23.65 -6.22
N LEU A 467 4.28 22.95 -7.26
CA LEU A 467 5.14 22.28 -8.25
C LEU A 467 6.02 23.28 -9.01
N LEU A 468 5.48 24.48 -9.29
CA LEU A 468 6.19 25.59 -9.93
C LEU A 468 7.13 26.35 -8.98
N LYS A 469 7.22 25.99 -7.70
CA LYS A 469 8.12 26.64 -6.72
C LYS A 469 9.58 26.79 -7.19
N PRO A 470 10.22 25.83 -7.87
CA PRO A 470 11.59 26.00 -8.37
C PRO A 470 11.72 27.09 -9.44
N SER A 471 10.61 27.52 -10.02
CA SER A 471 10.52 28.40 -11.19
C SER A 471 9.90 29.75 -10.87
N LEU A 472 9.18 29.86 -9.75
CA LEU A 472 8.48 31.06 -9.33
C LEU A 472 9.21 31.73 -8.16
N PRO A 473 9.26 33.08 -8.11
CA PRO A 473 9.75 33.80 -6.94
C PRO A 473 8.82 33.53 -5.76
N GLN A 474 9.36 33.59 -4.55
CA GLN A 474 8.64 33.20 -3.33
C GLN A 474 7.30 33.95 -3.15
N VAL A 475 7.24 35.21 -3.56
CA VAL A 475 6.02 36.03 -3.58
C VAL A 475 4.94 35.36 -4.43
N LEU A 476 5.24 34.94 -5.65
CA LEU A 476 4.26 34.28 -6.53
C LEU A 476 3.89 32.87 -6.04
N VAL A 477 4.84 32.14 -5.45
CA VAL A 477 4.54 30.86 -4.79
C VAL A 477 3.52 31.07 -3.68
N ASN A 478 3.71 32.06 -2.81
CA ASN A 478 2.83 32.32 -1.67
C ASN A 478 1.39 32.71 -2.07
N SER A 479 1.15 33.05 -3.34
CA SER A 479 -0.17 33.44 -3.84
C SER A 479 -1.23 32.35 -3.67
N TYR A 480 -0.84 31.06 -3.56
CA TYR A 480 -1.79 29.95 -3.37
C TYR A 480 -2.68 30.15 -2.13
N ARG A 481 -2.19 30.87 -1.11
CA ARG A 481 -2.93 31.17 0.12
C ARG A 481 -4.15 32.07 -0.13
N LEU A 482 -4.13 32.83 -1.23
CA LEU A 482 -5.21 33.71 -1.64
C LEU A 482 -6.34 32.94 -2.34
N PHE A 483 -6.02 31.80 -2.97
CA PHE A 483 -6.94 31.11 -3.89
C PHE A 483 -8.31 30.75 -3.29
N PRO A 484 -8.42 30.31 -2.01
CA PRO A 484 -9.71 30.02 -1.38
C PRO A 484 -10.67 31.22 -1.30
N PHE A 485 -10.13 32.44 -1.31
CA PHE A 485 -10.90 33.68 -1.14
C PHE A 485 -11.38 34.29 -2.46
N LEU A 486 -10.77 33.88 -3.57
CA LEU A 486 -11.06 34.38 -4.91
C LEU A 486 -12.34 33.76 -5.48
N SER A 487 -12.98 34.47 -6.41
CA SER A 487 -13.91 33.88 -7.37
C SER A 487 -13.14 33.04 -8.40
N ALA A 488 -13.88 32.19 -9.13
CA ALA A 488 -13.29 31.38 -10.18
C ALA A 488 -12.59 32.22 -11.27
N LYS A 489 -13.24 33.31 -11.69
CA LYS A 489 -12.66 34.26 -12.66
C LYS A 489 -11.37 34.89 -12.15
N GLU A 490 -11.36 35.38 -10.90
CA GLU A 490 -10.18 36.01 -10.31
C GLU A 490 -9.01 35.03 -10.17
N LEU A 491 -9.28 33.76 -9.85
CA LEU A 491 -8.24 32.72 -9.84
C LEU A 491 -7.73 32.45 -11.27
N GLY A 492 -8.61 32.36 -12.26
CA GLY A 492 -8.24 32.23 -13.67
C GLY A 492 -7.39 33.41 -14.17
N ASP A 493 -7.76 34.63 -13.80
CA ASP A 493 -7.02 35.86 -14.11
C ASP A 493 -5.65 35.86 -13.42
N LEU A 494 -5.56 35.42 -12.15
CA LEU A 494 -4.29 35.30 -11.45
C LEU A 494 -3.37 34.27 -12.13
N LEU A 495 -3.89 33.09 -12.48
CA LEU A 495 -3.09 32.07 -13.17
C LEU A 495 -2.60 32.56 -14.55
N TYR A 496 -3.43 33.29 -15.30
CA TYR A 496 -3.07 33.76 -16.63
C TYR A 496 -2.21 35.03 -16.63
N GLN A 497 -2.65 36.08 -15.95
CA GLN A 497 -2.04 37.41 -15.99
C GLN A 497 -0.81 37.52 -15.08
N VAL A 498 -0.71 36.67 -14.04
CA VAL A 498 0.39 36.69 -13.06
C VAL A 498 1.29 35.48 -13.23
N ILE A 499 0.80 34.26 -13.00
CA ILE A 499 1.64 33.05 -12.99
C ILE A 499 2.15 32.71 -14.39
N TRP A 500 1.26 32.61 -15.37
CA TRP A 500 1.64 32.31 -16.75
C TRP A 500 2.47 33.43 -17.36
N SER A 501 2.08 34.70 -17.16
CA SER A 501 2.90 35.84 -17.58
C SER A 501 4.33 35.74 -17.04
N TYR A 502 4.51 35.43 -15.75
CA TYR A 502 5.84 35.23 -15.18
C TYR A 502 6.56 34.04 -15.81
N VAL A 503 5.95 32.85 -15.82
CA VAL A 503 6.55 31.62 -16.36
C VAL A 503 6.95 31.84 -17.82
N ARG A 504 6.05 32.38 -18.65
CA ARG A 504 6.29 32.68 -20.06
C ARG A 504 7.53 33.56 -20.29
N HIS A 505 7.74 34.61 -19.50
CA HIS A 505 8.81 35.59 -19.72
C HIS A 505 10.11 35.23 -18.98
N SER A 506 10.02 34.53 -17.85
CA SER A 506 11.17 34.08 -17.06
C SER A 506 11.70 32.71 -17.50
N THR A 507 10.93 31.96 -18.30
CA THR A 507 11.26 30.60 -18.72
C THR A 507 11.14 30.46 -20.24
N ASN A 508 12.29 30.32 -20.92
CA ASN A 508 12.30 29.41 -22.07
C ASN A 508 12.09 28.03 -21.45
N ILE A 509 11.08 27.29 -21.86
CA ILE A 509 11.03 25.84 -21.64
C ILE A 509 11.53 25.31 -22.99
N PRO A 510 12.81 24.94 -23.20
CA PRO A 510 13.91 24.49 -22.30
C PRO A 510 14.62 25.58 -21.48
N GLY A 511 14.74 25.28 -20.19
CA GLY A 511 14.96 26.16 -19.03
C GLY A 511 14.30 25.45 -17.84
N ILE A 512 14.63 25.75 -16.59
CA ILE A 512 14.52 27.08 -16.00
C ILE A 512 15.72 27.33 -15.10
N HIS A 513 16.63 28.19 -15.55
CA HIS A 513 17.25 29.21 -14.71
C HIS A 513 17.75 30.35 -15.59
N LYS A 514 17.17 31.54 -15.38
CA LYS A 514 17.81 32.84 -15.51
C LYS A 514 17.30 33.72 -14.36
N THR A 515 18.14 34.70 -14.02
CA THR A 515 18.00 35.66 -12.93
C THR A 515 16.60 36.27 -12.85
N GLU A 516 16.07 36.39 -11.62
CA GLU A 516 14.82 37.09 -11.34
C GLU A 516 14.80 38.46 -12.03
N ASP A 517 13.91 38.63 -13.00
CA ASP A 517 13.63 39.95 -13.55
C ASP A 517 12.77 40.71 -12.54
N LYS A 518 13.44 41.53 -11.72
CA LYS A 518 12.79 42.31 -10.67
C LYS A 518 11.65 43.19 -11.19
N GLN A 519 11.74 43.70 -12.42
CA GLN A 519 10.67 44.52 -13.00
C GLN A 519 9.43 43.67 -13.31
N LEU A 520 9.64 42.47 -13.85
CA LEU A 520 8.56 41.52 -14.09
C LEU A 520 7.91 41.04 -12.78
N VAL A 521 8.72 40.77 -11.74
CA VAL A 521 8.21 40.40 -10.41
C VAL A 521 7.32 41.49 -9.83
N GLU A 522 7.77 42.75 -9.85
CA GLU A 522 6.97 43.88 -9.34
C GLU A 522 5.68 44.05 -10.15
N LYS A 523 5.73 43.98 -11.49
CA LYS A 523 4.53 44.04 -12.33
C LYS A 523 3.52 42.93 -12.00
N CYS A 524 4.01 41.71 -11.78
CA CYS A 524 3.18 40.57 -11.37
C CYS A 524 2.56 40.80 -9.98
N LYS A 525 3.34 41.34 -9.03
CA LYS A 525 2.88 41.68 -7.69
C LYS A 525 1.81 42.77 -7.72
N GLU A 526 2.01 43.84 -8.49
CA GLU A 526 1.02 44.92 -8.67
C GLU A 526 -0.30 44.38 -9.24
N THR A 527 -0.22 43.52 -10.27
CA THR A 527 -1.40 42.92 -10.91
C THR A 527 -2.17 42.04 -9.92
N MET A 528 -1.48 41.19 -9.17
CA MET A 528 -2.07 40.36 -8.14
C MET A 528 -2.68 41.18 -6.99
N LEU A 529 -2.01 42.24 -6.53
CA LEU A 529 -2.56 43.15 -5.52
C LEU A 529 -3.82 43.87 -6.02
N SER A 530 -3.87 44.25 -7.29
CA SER A 530 -5.06 44.84 -7.92
C SER A 530 -6.25 43.87 -7.89
N ILE A 531 -6.04 42.59 -8.21
CA ILE A 531 -7.07 41.54 -8.11
C ILE A 531 -7.55 41.42 -6.65
N CYS A 532 -6.63 41.37 -5.69
CA CYS A 532 -6.96 41.30 -4.27
C CYS A 532 -7.74 42.52 -3.76
N GLN A 533 -7.37 43.73 -4.17
CA GLN A 533 -8.06 44.96 -3.81
C GLN A 533 -9.48 45.02 -4.39
N HIS A 534 -9.65 44.56 -5.63
CA HIS A 534 -10.98 44.42 -6.23
C HIS A 534 -11.83 43.43 -5.43
N ARG A 535 -11.26 42.28 -5.06
CA ARG A 535 -11.96 41.26 -4.29
C ARG A 535 -12.33 41.74 -2.88
N LEU A 536 -11.44 42.48 -2.20
CA LEU A 536 -11.73 43.07 -0.89
C LEU A 536 -12.97 43.98 -0.94
N LYS A 537 -13.09 44.83 -1.97
CA LYS A 537 -14.28 45.68 -2.17
C LYS A 537 -15.55 44.87 -2.35
N ILE A 538 -15.51 43.77 -3.10
CA ILE A 538 -16.66 42.87 -3.25
C ILE A 538 -17.03 42.22 -1.91
N LEU A 539 -16.02 41.81 -1.13
CA LEU A 539 -16.19 41.12 0.15
C LEU A 539 -16.54 42.05 1.31
N GLU A 540 -16.61 43.38 1.16
CA GLU A 540 -17.05 44.31 2.22
C GLU A 540 -18.40 43.92 2.83
N LYS A 541 -19.26 43.26 2.05
CA LYS A 541 -20.57 42.76 2.48
C LYS A 541 -20.49 41.47 3.31
N THR A 542 -19.32 40.86 3.42
CA THR A 542 -19.05 39.61 4.13
C THR A 542 -17.85 39.80 5.08
N PRO A 543 -18.06 40.40 6.27
CA PRO A 543 -16.96 40.90 7.12
C PRO A 543 -15.90 39.86 7.50
N SER A 544 -16.30 38.62 7.77
CA SER A 544 -15.38 37.54 8.14
C SER A 544 -14.44 37.16 6.98
N TRP A 545 -14.96 37.06 5.76
CA TRP A 545 -14.18 36.76 4.56
C TRP A 545 -13.30 37.95 4.15
N HIS A 546 -13.80 39.17 4.32
CA HIS A 546 -13.01 40.40 4.10
C HIS A 546 -11.80 40.46 5.03
N GLN A 547 -12.02 40.30 6.35
CA GLN A 547 -10.94 40.31 7.34
C GLN A 547 -9.92 39.18 7.12
N ALA A 548 -10.37 37.97 6.79
CA ALA A 548 -9.49 36.84 6.53
C ALA A 548 -8.61 37.06 5.29
N LEU A 549 -9.18 37.59 4.19
CA LEU A 549 -8.41 37.95 2.99
C LEU A 549 -7.44 39.09 3.29
N GLN A 550 -7.88 40.13 4.01
CA GLN A 550 -7.04 41.27 4.40
C GLN A 550 -5.84 40.82 5.23
N GLN A 551 -6.05 39.96 6.23
CA GLN A 551 -4.97 39.40 7.03
C GLN A 551 -4.00 38.55 6.18
N THR A 552 -4.54 37.77 5.23
CA THR A 552 -3.71 36.97 4.31
C THR A 552 -2.84 37.85 3.41
N ILE A 553 -3.36 38.99 2.95
CA ILE A 553 -2.61 39.98 2.17
C ILE A 553 -1.53 40.66 3.02
N ILE A 554 -1.82 41.04 4.26
CA ILE A 554 -0.83 41.63 5.18
C ILE A 554 0.33 40.65 5.41
N ASN A 555 0.01 39.40 5.77
CA ASN A 555 0.99 38.32 5.98
C ASN A 555 1.74 37.88 4.70
N PHE A 556 1.40 38.45 3.55
CA PHE A 556 2.00 38.16 2.25
C PHE A 556 2.93 39.30 1.78
N ILE A 557 2.65 40.53 2.17
CA ILE A 557 3.44 41.72 1.82
C ILE A 557 4.69 41.83 2.70
N ASP A 558 4.59 41.40 3.96
CA ASP A 558 5.70 41.19 4.90
C ASP A 558 6.41 39.85 4.64
#